data_AF-A0A7V9VLC5-F1
#
_entry.id   AF-A0A7V9VLC5-F1
#
_cell.length_a   1.000
_cell.length_b   1.000
_cell.length_c   1.000
_cell.angle_alpha   90.00
_cell.angle_beta   90.00
_cell.angle_gamma   90.00
#
_symmetry.space_group_name_H-M   'P 1'
#
loop_
_entity.id
_entity.type
_entity.pdbx_description
1 polymer ?
#
loop_
_entity_poly.entity_id
_entity_poly.type
_entity_poly.pdbx_seq_one_letter_code
_entity_poly.pdbx_strand_id
1 'polypeptide(L)'
;MIESKHRATSDPEARKGVLKRIKDEKVEYVLFWFTDLEGHLKSFAITPGEIETALDDGMGFDGSSITGFNAIEESDMVAIPDPETFRIMPRRADGSIHPQSGAPFPPEAIVGRMICDIVRPDGTPYEGDPRFMLRKALERMQSMGFDTFNIGPELEYFLFKDNQGTETLDEGGYFAMTALDAATELRNETIQALESVGIPIEYHHHEVAPSQHEIDMRYAPALEMADATITYRL
;
A
#
# COMPACT_ATOMS: atom_id res chain seq x y z
N MET A 1 -2.44 2.63 -32.48
CA MET A 1 -3.33 2.04 -31.47
C MET A 1 -2.75 0.68 -31.15
N ILE A 2 -2.33 0.47 -29.90
CA ILE A 2 -1.94 -0.86 -29.42
C ILE A 2 -3.26 -1.61 -29.21
N GLU A 3 -3.44 -2.76 -29.84
CA GLU A 3 -4.64 -3.59 -29.59
C GLU A 3 -4.62 -4.09 -28.14
N SER A 4 -5.78 -3.98 -27.47
CA SER A 4 -5.93 -4.45 -26.10
C SER A 4 -5.78 -5.97 -26.04
N LYS A 5 -5.09 -6.43 -25.00
CA LYS A 5 -4.86 -7.85 -24.70
C LYS A 5 -5.82 -8.37 -23.63
N HIS A 6 -6.67 -7.50 -23.05
CA HIS A 6 -7.71 -7.83 -22.08
C HIS A 6 -7.19 -8.67 -20.90
N ARG A 7 -6.10 -8.22 -20.28
CA ARG A 7 -5.44 -8.94 -19.18
C ARG A 7 -6.12 -8.72 -17.83
N ALA A 8 -6.99 -7.73 -17.72
CA ALA A 8 -7.69 -7.42 -16.49
C ALA A 8 -8.50 -8.60 -15.96
N THR A 9 -8.31 -8.90 -14.67
CA THR A 9 -9.10 -9.87 -13.91
C THR A 9 -10.24 -9.21 -13.14
N SER A 10 -10.27 -7.87 -13.12
CA SER A 10 -11.24 -7.07 -12.37
C SER A 10 -12.54 -6.82 -13.13
N ASP A 11 -13.62 -6.64 -12.37
CA ASP A 11 -14.95 -6.41 -12.91
C ASP A 11 -15.02 -5.10 -13.75
N PRO A 12 -15.64 -5.11 -14.95
CA PRO A 12 -15.78 -3.91 -15.78
C PRO A 12 -16.48 -2.73 -15.10
N GLU A 13 -17.44 -2.96 -14.21
CA GLU A 13 -18.11 -1.89 -13.47
C GLU A 13 -17.20 -1.30 -12.38
N ALA A 14 -16.40 -2.13 -11.70
CA ALA A 14 -15.38 -1.63 -10.78
C ALA A 14 -14.38 -0.69 -11.48
N ARG A 15 -13.95 -1.04 -12.70
CA ARG A 15 -13.04 -0.22 -13.52
C ARG A 15 -13.67 1.11 -13.95
N LYS A 16 -14.93 1.10 -14.39
CA LYS A 16 -15.68 2.33 -14.67
C LYS A 16 -15.83 3.20 -13.42
N GLY A 17 -16.09 2.56 -12.27
CA GLY A 17 -16.22 3.21 -10.98
C GLY A 17 -14.94 3.96 -10.60
N VAL A 18 -13.77 3.32 -10.68
CA VAL A 18 -12.50 3.97 -10.35
C VAL A 18 -12.12 5.08 -11.33
N LEU A 19 -12.39 4.91 -12.64
CA LEU A 19 -12.16 5.98 -13.63
C LEU A 19 -12.98 7.23 -13.31
N LYS A 20 -14.25 7.05 -12.94
CA LYS A 20 -15.12 8.14 -12.51
C LYS A 20 -14.56 8.81 -11.25
N ARG A 21 -14.12 8.03 -10.25
CA ARG A 21 -13.52 8.57 -9.02
C ARG A 21 -12.26 9.38 -9.30
N ILE A 22 -11.33 8.85 -10.09
CA ILE A 22 -10.08 9.54 -10.49
C ILE A 22 -10.39 10.91 -11.12
N LYS A 23 -11.41 10.98 -11.98
CA LYS A 23 -11.85 12.23 -12.60
C LYS A 23 -12.52 13.19 -11.61
N ASP A 24 -13.48 12.70 -10.83
CA ASP A 24 -14.27 13.51 -9.90
C ASP A 24 -13.39 14.10 -8.78
N GLU A 25 -12.44 13.28 -8.29
CA GLU A 25 -11.48 13.63 -7.25
C GLU A 25 -10.27 14.41 -7.82
N LYS A 26 -10.23 14.67 -9.14
CA LYS A 26 -9.20 15.43 -9.86
C LYS A 26 -7.78 14.91 -9.61
N VAL A 27 -7.62 13.59 -9.66
CA VAL A 27 -6.34 12.91 -9.47
C VAL A 27 -5.38 13.31 -10.58
N GLU A 28 -4.16 13.69 -10.21
CA GLU A 28 -3.10 14.10 -11.13
C GLU A 28 -2.17 12.95 -11.48
N TYR A 29 -1.97 12.02 -10.54
CA TYR A 29 -1.15 10.82 -10.74
C TYR A 29 -1.74 9.64 -9.96
N VAL A 30 -1.61 8.44 -10.51
CA VAL A 30 -1.90 7.20 -9.77
C VAL A 30 -0.63 6.39 -9.62
N LEU A 31 -0.31 6.07 -8.37
CA LEU A 31 0.76 5.14 -8.01
C LEU A 31 0.27 3.71 -8.18
N PHE A 32 1.02 2.92 -8.92
CA PHE A 32 0.82 1.48 -9.03
C PHE A 32 1.79 0.81 -8.07
N TRP A 33 1.24 0.13 -7.08
CA TRP A 33 1.95 -0.47 -5.97
C TRP A 33 1.99 -1.98 -6.09
N PHE A 34 3.13 -2.58 -5.78
CA PHE A 34 3.26 -4.03 -5.64
C PHE A 34 4.38 -4.33 -4.67
N THR A 35 4.54 -5.60 -4.28
CA THR A 35 5.60 -6.00 -3.35
C THR A 35 6.59 -6.93 -4.02
N ASP A 36 7.85 -6.85 -3.61
CA ASP A 36 8.83 -7.89 -3.90
C ASP A 36 8.71 -9.06 -2.90
N LEU A 37 9.50 -10.11 -3.11
CA LEU A 37 9.44 -11.32 -2.27
C LEU A 37 9.78 -11.06 -0.80
N GLU A 38 10.55 -10.01 -0.51
CA GLU A 38 10.95 -9.62 0.85
C GLU A 38 9.90 -8.70 1.51
N GLY A 39 8.81 -8.38 0.79
CA GLY A 39 7.74 -7.52 1.28
C GLY A 39 8.11 -6.03 1.23
N HIS A 40 9.09 -5.64 0.41
CA HIS A 40 9.34 -4.22 0.13
C HIS A 40 8.33 -3.71 -0.89
N LEU A 41 7.71 -2.57 -0.57
CA LEU A 41 6.84 -1.86 -1.50
C LEU A 41 7.66 -1.34 -2.68
N LYS A 42 7.16 -1.60 -3.89
CA LYS A 42 7.63 -1.05 -5.16
C LYS A 42 6.52 -0.19 -5.75
N SER A 43 6.91 0.84 -6.49
CA SER A 43 5.96 1.79 -7.05
C SER A 43 6.47 2.41 -8.33
N PHE A 44 5.54 2.70 -9.25
CA PHE A 44 5.72 3.68 -10.32
C PHE A 44 4.43 4.49 -10.49
N ALA A 45 4.51 5.66 -11.13
CA ALA A 45 3.37 6.56 -11.31
C ALA A 45 2.92 6.59 -12.76
N ILE A 46 1.62 6.68 -12.99
CA ILE A 46 1.03 6.93 -14.30
C ILE A 46 0.09 8.14 -14.27
N THR A 47 -0.13 8.75 -15.42
CA THR A 47 -1.02 9.90 -15.57
C THR A 47 -2.46 9.45 -15.85
N PRO A 48 -3.47 10.29 -15.58
CA PRO A 48 -4.88 9.99 -15.85
C PRO A 48 -5.17 9.54 -17.29
N GLY A 49 -4.37 9.99 -18.26
CA GLY A 49 -4.53 9.61 -19.67
C GLY A 49 -4.20 8.15 -19.96
N GLU A 50 -3.39 7.50 -19.12
CA GLU A 50 -2.99 6.09 -19.29
C GLU A 50 -3.89 5.13 -18.51
N ILE A 51 -4.69 5.63 -17.56
CA ILE A 51 -5.43 4.80 -16.59
C ILE A 51 -6.40 3.83 -17.26
N GLU A 52 -7.15 4.29 -18.26
CA GLU A 52 -8.16 3.46 -18.93
C GLU A 52 -7.51 2.22 -19.54
N THR A 53 -6.47 2.41 -20.35
CA THR A 53 -5.67 1.31 -20.92
C THR A 53 -5.01 0.47 -19.83
N ALA A 54 -4.46 1.08 -18.78
CA ALA A 54 -3.80 0.37 -17.70
C ALA A 54 -4.76 -0.54 -16.91
N LEU A 55 -6.04 -0.14 -16.75
CA LEU A 55 -7.08 -0.96 -16.13
C LEU A 55 -7.53 -2.14 -17.01
N ASP A 56 -7.29 -2.09 -18.32
CA ASP A 56 -7.58 -3.19 -19.26
C ASP A 56 -6.40 -4.14 -19.45
N ASP A 57 -5.19 -3.59 -19.59
CA ASP A 57 -4.03 -4.30 -20.10
C ASP A 57 -2.83 -4.33 -19.16
N GLY A 58 -2.88 -3.55 -18.09
CA GLY A 58 -1.77 -3.30 -17.17
C GLY A 58 -0.69 -2.42 -17.75
N MET A 59 0.36 -2.21 -16.95
CA MET A 59 1.54 -1.46 -17.33
C MET A 59 2.77 -2.37 -17.32
N GLY A 60 3.50 -2.38 -18.43
CA GLY A 60 4.75 -3.13 -18.53
C GLY A 60 5.86 -2.51 -17.68
N PHE A 61 6.67 -3.34 -17.04
CA PHE A 61 7.86 -2.90 -16.29
C PHE A 61 8.96 -3.98 -16.33
N ASP A 62 10.19 -3.57 -16.01
CA ASP A 62 11.34 -4.47 -15.91
C ASP A 62 11.39 -5.13 -14.51
N GLY A 63 11.01 -6.40 -14.46
CA GLY A 63 11.04 -7.27 -13.29
C GLY A 63 12.44 -7.74 -12.89
N SER A 64 13.47 -7.59 -13.73
CA SER A 64 14.83 -8.08 -13.43
C SER A 64 15.48 -7.40 -12.21
N SER A 65 15.02 -6.19 -11.90
CA SER A 65 15.49 -5.40 -10.74
C SER A 65 14.67 -5.64 -9.46
N ILE A 66 13.70 -6.56 -9.49
CA ILE A 66 12.86 -6.87 -8.34
C ILE A 66 13.40 -8.10 -7.61
N THR A 67 13.65 -7.94 -6.31
CA THR A 67 14.22 -8.99 -5.47
C THR A 67 13.30 -10.21 -5.43
N GLY A 68 13.87 -11.39 -5.71
CA GLY A 68 13.12 -12.64 -5.78
C GLY A 68 12.38 -12.88 -7.10
N PHE A 69 12.45 -11.94 -8.06
CA PHE A 69 11.96 -12.19 -9.42
C PHE A 69 13.05 -12.87 -10.26
N ASN A 70 12.65 -13.65 -11.26
CA ASN A 70 13.60 -14.42 -12.09
C ASN A 70 14.48 -13.48 -12.91
N ALA A 71 15.79 -13.48 -12.62
CA ALA A 71 16.74 -12.48 -13.11
C ALA A 71 17.08 -12.56 -14.62
N ILE A 72 16.74 -13.64 -15.33
CA ILE A 72 17.34 -13.92 -16.66
C ILE A 72 16.34 -14.33 -17.75
N GLU A 73 15.24 -15.06 -17.45
CA GLU A 73 14.38 -15.58 -18.53
C GLU A 73 13.09 -14.80 -18.80
N GLU A 74 12.65 -13.92 -17.89
CA GLU A 74 11.44 -13.10 -18.08
C GLU A 74 11.56 -11.74 -17.37
N SER A 75 12.34 -10.82 -17.95
CA SER A 75 12.47 -9.46 -17.39
C SER A 75 11.21 -8.62 -17.61
N ASP A 76 10.52 -8.80 -18.73
CA ASP A 76 9.33 -8.02 -19.04
C ASP A 76 8.13 -8.58 -18.26
N MET A 77 7.60 -7.78 -17.34
CA MET A 77 6.47 -8.13 -16.50
C MET A 77 5.36 -7.09 -16.69
N VAL A 78 4.14 -7.41 -16.27
CA VAL A 78 3.00 -6.49 -16.35
C VAL A 78 2.36 -6.35 -14.97
N ALA A 79 2.23 -5.12 -14.51
CA ALA A 79 1.49 -4.78 -13.31
C ALA A 79 0.03 -4.47 -13.68
N ILE A 80 -0.90 -5.28 -13.16
CA ILE A 80 -2.34 -5.16 -13.40
C ILE A 80 -2.98 -4.51 -12.17
N PRO A 81 -3.46 -3.25 -12.24
CA PRO A 81 -4.04 -2.55 -11.10
C PRO A 81 -5.38 -3.16 -10.68
N ASP A 82 -5.56 -3.32 -9.37
CA ASP A 82 -6.81 -3.72 -8.74
C ASP A 82 -7.64 -2.47 -8.39
N PRO A 83 -8.76 -2.20 -9.08
CA PRO A 83 -9.57 -0.99 -8.88
C PRO A 83 -10.22 -0.92 -7.49
N GLU A 84 -10.44 -2.04 -6.80
CA GLU A 84 -11.05 -2.05 -5.47
C GLU A 84 -10.10 -1.47 -4.40
N THR A 85 -8.80 -1.55 -4.69
CA THR A 85 -7.74 -1.03 -3.83
C THR A 85 -7.48 0.47 -4.05
N PHE A 86 -8.26 1.17 -4.88
CA PHE A 86 -8.04 2.58 -5.13
C PHE A 86 -8.26 3.45 -3.87
N ARG A 87 -7.23 4.18 -3.46
CA ARG A 87 -7.26 5.14 -2.34
C ARG A 87 -6.57 6.45 -2.72
N ILE A 88 -7.04 7.57 -2.18
CA ILE A 88 -6.34 8.85 -2.27
C ILE A 88 -5.32 8.89 -1.15
N MET A 89 -4.08 9.24 -1.50
CA MET A 89 -3.01 9.32 -0.51
C MET A 89 -3.23 10.49 0.45
N PRO A 90 -2.92 10.31 1.74
CA PRO A 90 -3.01 11.38 2.72
C PRO A 90 -2.15 12.57 2.30
N ARG A 91 -2.68 13.78 2.48
CA ARG A 91 -1.94 15.02 2.25
C ARG A 91 -1.66 15.65 3.60
N ARG A 92 -0.42 16.08 3.80
CA ARG A 92 -0.12 16.97 4.92
C ARG A 92 -0.71 18.34 4.61
N ALA A 93 -1.67 18.77 5.43
CA ALA A 93 -2.44 20.00 5.23
C ALA A 93 -1.66 21.28 5.58
N ASP A 94 -0.47 21.15 6.16
CA ASP A 94 0.22 22.23 6.88
C ASP A 94 1.42 22.83 6.13
N GLY A 95 1.71 22.38 4.90
CA GLY A 95 2.90 22.84 4.17
C GLY A 95 4.22 22.38 4.80
N SER A 96 4.18 21.32 5.62
CA SER A 96 5.38 20.71 6.19
C SER A 96 6.38 20.26 5.12
N ILE A 97 7.62 20.14 5.58
CA ILE A 97 8.78 19.80 4.76
C ILE A 97 8.94 18.28 4.77
N HIS A 98 9.20 17.69 3.61
CA HIS A 98 9.49 16.27 3.52
C HIS A 98 10.77 15.97 4.33
N PRO A 99 10.69 15.15 5.39
CA PRO A 99 11.74 15.06 6.41
C PRO A 99 13.09 14.55 5.88
N GLN A 100 13.08 13.80 4.77
CA GLN A 100 14.32 13.28 4.16
C GLN A 100 14.90 14.18 3.07
N SER A 101 14.09 15.06 2.45
CA SER A 101 14.54 15.85 1.30
C SER A 101 14.70 17.34 1.62
N GLY A 102 14.16 17.81 2.75
CA GLY A 102 14.23 19.22 3.13
C GLY A 102 13.43 20.15 2.20
N ALA A 103 12.72 19.58 1.21
CA ALA A 103 11.85 20.31 0.30
C ALA A 103 10.45 20.44 0.90
N PRO A 104 9.74 21.56 0.69
CA PRO A 104 8.30 21.61 0.94
C PRO A 104 7.64 20.39 0.30
N PHE A 105 6.69 19.75 0.97
CA PHE A 105 5.80 18.84 0.25
C PHE A 105 5.26 19.62 -0.96
N PRO A 106 5.43 19.11 -2.20
CA PRO A 106 5.01 19.87 -3.38
C PRO A 106 3.52 20.19 -3.25
N PRO A 107 3.08 21.38 -3.68
CA PRO A 107 1.68 21.76 -3.56
C PRO A 107 0.80 20.73 -4.28
N GLU A 108 -0.13 20.18 -3.50
CA GLU A 108 -1.50 19.80 -3.88
C GLU A 108 -1.76 18.74 -4.94
N ALA A 109 -0.77 18.07 -5.54
CA ALA A 109 -1.08 16.99 -6.49
C ALA A 109 -1.95 15.92 -5.82
N ILE A 110 -3.16 15.72 -6.35
CA ILE A 110 -4.07 14.71 -5.81
C ILE A 110 -3.56 13.37 -6.32
N VAL A 111 -2.92 12.59 -5.43
CA VAL A 111 -2.33 11.31 -5.78
C VAL A 111 -3.25 10.19 -5.34
N GLY A 112 -3.63 9.33 -6.28
CA GLY A 112 -4.25 8.05 -5.99
C GLY A 112 -3.21 6.93 -5.91
N ARG A 113 -3.56 5.82 -5.28
CA ARG A 113 -2.81 4.56 -5.40
C ARG A 113 -3.73 3.41 -5.72
N MET A 114 -3.23 2.42 -6.45
CA MET A 114 -3.82 1.09 -6.61
C MET A 114 -2.73 0.05 -6.41
N ILE A 115 -3.07 -1.05 -5.75
CA ILE A 115 -2.21 -2.22 -5.63
C ILE A 115 -2.40 -3.07 -6.88
N CYS A 116 -1.32 -3.64 -7.38
CA CYS A 116 -1.27 -4.41 -8.60
C CYS A 116 -0.98 -5.88 -8.30
N ASP A 117 -1.62 -6.76 -9.07
CA ASP A 117 -1.13 -8.12 -9.27
C ASP A 117 -0.06 -8.10 -10.36
N ILE A 118 0.93 -8.99 -10.25
CA ILE A 118 1.98 -9.13 -11.27
C ILE A 118 1.69 -10.34 -12.16
N VAL A 119 1.70 -10.10 -13.48
CA VAL A 119 1.48 -11.13 -14.50
C VAL A 119 2.62 -11.13 -15.52
N ARG A 120 2.78 -12.25 -16.21
CA ARG A 120 3.66 -12.38 -17.36
C ARG A 120 3.10 -11.63 -18.58
N PRO A 121 3.90 -11.36 -19.62
CA PRO A 121 3.43 -10.65 -20.81
C PRO A 121 2.25 -11.31 -21.55
N ASP A 122 2.07 -12.63 -21.39
CA ASP A 122 0.96 -13.39 -21.93
C ASP A 122 -0.33 -13.30 -21.07
N GLY A 123 -0.27 -12.63 -19.93
CA GLY A 123 -1.38 -12.46 -18.98
C GLY A 123 -1.48 -13.55 -17.91
N THR A 124 -0.61 -14.55 -17.92
CA THR A 124 -0.61 -15.59 -16.88
C THR A 124 -0.08 -15.02 -15.55
N PRO A 125 -0.67 -15.37 -14.39
CA PRO A 125 -0.19 -14.89 -13.10
C PRO A 125 1.28 -15.26 -12.84
N TYR A 126 2.02 -14.35 -12.20
CA TYR A 126 3.40 -14.60 -11.84
C TYR A 126 3.50 -15.24 -10.45
N GLU A 127 4.10 -16.43 -10.35
CA GLU A 127 4.19 -17.17 -9.09
C GLU A 127 5.12 -16.52 -8.05
N GLY A 128 5.98 -15.59 -8.47
CA GLY A 128 6.81 -14.80 -7.55
C GLY A 128 6.09 -13.60 -6.94
N ASP A 129 4.84 -13.33 -7.31
CA ASP A 129 4.01 -12.29 -6.69
C ASP A 129 3.43 -12.78 -5.34
N PRO A 130 3.83 -12.18 -4.20
CA PRO A 130 3.31 -12.58 -2.90
C PRO A 130 1.79 -12.43 -2.77
N ARG A 131 1.21 -11.41 -3.42
CA ARG A 131 -0.23 -11.13 -3.38
C ARG A 131 -1.03 -12.24 -4.07
N PHE A 132 -0.57 -12.67 -5.25
CA PHE A 132 -1.12 -13.81 -5.96
C PHE A 132 -1.00 -15.11 -5.15
N MET A 133 0.15 -15.35 -4.51
CA MET A 133 0.35 -16.55 -3.70
C MET A 133 -0.58 -16.60 -2.48
N LEU A 134 -0.83 -15.46 -1.82
CA LEU A 134 -1.83 -15.36 -0.76
C LEU A 134 -3.24 -15.69 -1.29
N ARG A 135 -3.62 -15.16 -2.45
CA ARG A 135 -4.92 -15.45 -3.08
C ARG A 135 -5.10 -16.96 -3.34
N LYS A 136 -4.08 -17.64 -3.89
CA LYS A 136 -4.12 -19.11 -4.07
C LYS A 136 -4.27 -19.87 -2.76
N ALA A 137 -3.63 -19.40 -1.69
CA ALA A 137 -3.78 -20.01 -0.37
C ALA A 137 -5.22 -19.87 0.16
N LEU A 138 -5.85 -18.71 -0.06
CA LEU A 138 -7.25 -18.46 0.30
C LEU A 138 -8.23 -19.28 -0.55
N GLU A 139 -7.99 -19.41 -1.86
CA GLU A 139 -8.78 -20.29 -2.74
C GLU A 139 -8.70 -21.76 -2.29
N ARG A 140 -7.50 -22.23 -1.93
CA ARG A 140 -7.32 -23.56 -1.35
C ARG A 140 -8.11 -23.71 -0.05
N MET A 141 -8.05 -22.73 0.84
CA MET A 141 -8.81 -22.71 2.07
C MET A 141 -10.33 -22.80 1.79
N GLN A 142 -10.83 -22.05 0.81
CA GLN A 142 -12.24 -22.09 0.39
C GLN A 142 -12.64 -23.46 -0.17
N SER A 143 -11.78 -24.09 -0.99
CA SER A 143 -12.03 -25.44 -1.51
C SER A 143 -12.10 -26.52 -0.42
N MET A 144 -11.53 -26.24 0.76
CA MET A 144 -11.62 -27.12 1.94
C MET A 144 -12.90 -26.89 2.75
N GLY A 145 -13.73 -25.92 2.36
CA GLY A 145 -15.04 -25.63 2.98
C GLY A 145 -15.04 -24.51 4.01
N PHE A 146 -13.94 -23.76 4.16
CA PHE A 146 -13.90 -22.55 4.99
C PHE A 146 -14.36 -21.33 4.19
N ASP A 147 -14.94 -20.35 4.86
CA ASP A 147 -15.52 -19.16 4.23
C ASP A 147 -14.55 -17.97 4.23
N THR A 148 -14.05 -17.58 5.41
CA THR A 148 -13.27 -16.36 5.61
C THR A 148 -12.10 -16.62 6.55
N PHE A 149 -10.93 -16.07 6.20
CA PHE A 149 -9.78 -16.00 7.09
C PHE A 149 -9.50 -14.53 7.41
N ASN A 150 -9.88 -14.10 8.61
CA ASN A 150 -9.63 -12.75 9.10
C ASN A 150 -8.28 -12.69 9.83
N ILE A 151 -7.55 -11.60 9.62
CA ILE A 151 -6.26 -11.32 10.25
C ILE A 151 -6.34 -9.94 10.91
N GLY A 152 -5.79 -9.80 12.10
CA GLY A 152 -5.52 -8.52 12.78
C GLY A 152 -4.08 -8.54 13.28
N PRO A 153 -3.12 -7.93 12.55
CA PRO A 153 -1.75 -7.86 12.99
C PRO A 153 -1.56 -6.70 13.98
N GLU A 154 -0.74 -6.93 15.00
CA GLU A 154 -0.28 -5.94 15.98
C GLU A 154 1.10 -5.48 15.50
N LEU A 155 1.16 -4.32 14.82
CA LEU A 155 2.36 -3.83 14.16
C LEU A 155 3.07 -2.82 15.05
N GLU A 156 4.00 -3.31 15.86
CA GLU A 156 4.89 -2.50 16.67
C GLU A 156 5.94 -1.78 15.82
N TYR A 157 6.28 -0.54 16.20
CA TYR A 157 7.32 0.25 15.55
C TYR A 157 8.02 1.18 16.54
N PHE A 158 9.20 1.67 16.14
CA PHE A 158 9.97 2.63 16.92
C PHE A 158 9.95 4.01 16.25
N LEU A 159 9.90 5.07 17.06
CA LEU A 159 10.18 6.42 16.61
C LEU A 159 11.56 6.85 17.09
N PHE A 160 12.43 7.19 16.14
CA PHE A 160 13.74 7.74 16.41
C PHE A 160 13.82 9.18 15.93
N LYS A 161 14.76 9.93 16.51
CA LYS A 161 15.02 11.34 16.23
C LYS A 161 15.31 11.63 14.76
N ASP A 162 16.06 10.74 14.12
CA ASP A 162 16.38 10.81 12.69
C ASP A 162 16.76 9.42 12.15
N ASN A 163 17.13 9.36 10.86
CA ASN A 163 17.51 8.14 10.18
C ASN A 163 18.98 7.73 10.35
N GLN A 164 19.76 8.42 11.18
CA GLN A 164 21.19 8.16 11.39
C GLN A 164 21.46 7.30 12.63
N GLY A 165 20.47 7.09 13.50
CA GLY A 165 20.65 6.31 14.71
C GLY A 165 19.34 5.88 15.36
N THR A 166 19.48 5.31 16.56
CA THR A 166 18.36 4.79 17.37
C THR A 166 18.15 5.63 18.62
N GLU A 167 18.41 6.95 18.55
CA GLU A 167 18.09 7.89 19.63
C GLU A 167 16.56 8.05 19.68
N THR A 168 15.96 7.66 20.80
CA THR A 168 14.52 7.64 21.04
C THR A 168 13.94 9.06 21.14
N LEU A 169 12.68 9.24 20.76
CA LEU A 169 11.99 10.54 20.91
C LEU A 169 11.42 10.77 22.31
N ASP A 170 11.13 9.69 23.03
CA ASP A 170 10.55 9.69 24.36
C ASP A 170 11.03 8.47 25.16
N GLU A 171 10.72 8.50 26.46
CA GLU A 171 11.02 7.42 27.43
C GLU A 171 9.72 6.78 27.96
N GLY A 172 8.63 6.86 27.19
CA GLY A 172 7.36 6.22 27.51
C GLY A 172 7.51 4.71 27.58
N GLY A 173 6.83 4.09 28.54
CA GLY A 173 6.71 2.63 28.63
C GLY A 173 5.28 2.18 28.40
N TYR A 174 5.01 0.91 28.67
CA TYR A 174 3.72 0.27 28.37
C TYR A 174 2.51 1.05 28.90
N PHE A 175 1.61 1.46 28.00
CA PHE A 175 0.43 2.31 28.29
C PHE A 175 0.74 3.62 29.02
N ALA A 176 1.98 4.11 28.97
CA ALA A 176 2.32 5.38 29.57
C ALA A 176 1.55 6.51 28.89
N MET A 177 0.80 7.26 29.70
CA MET A 177 0.30 8.57 29.30
C MET A 177 1.43 9.58 29.53
N THR A 178 2.29 9.72 28.53
CA THR A 178 3.29 10.80 28.53
C THR A 178 2.58 12.14 28.33
N ALA A 179 3.09 13.22 28.92
CA ALA A 179 2.59 14.55 28.61
C ALA A 179 2.82 14.81 27.12
N LEU A 180 1.88 15.48 26.42
CA LEU A 180 1.93 15.83 24.98
C LEU A 180 3.37 15.99 24.49
N ASP A 181 3.89 14.91 23.91
CA ASP A 181 5.23 14.79 23.36
C ASP A 181 5.13 14.58 21.85
N ALA A 182 6.26 14.78 21.16
CA ALA A 182 6.32 14.66 19.70
C ALA A 182 5.83 13.29 19.20
N ALA A 183 6.06 12.22 19.98
CA ALA A 183 5.60 10.87 19.65
C ALA A 183 4.07 10.74 19.67
N THR A 184 3.39 11.39 20.61
CA THR A 184 1.93 11.41 20.67
C THR A 184 1.31 12.16 19.49
N GLU A 185 1.90 13.29 19.09
CA GLU A 185 1.44 14.04 17.91
C GLU A 185 1.62 13.21 16.63
N LEU A 186 2.82 12.63 16.42
CA LEU A 186 3.10 11.78 15.26
C LEU A 186 2.15 10.58 15.18
N ARG A 187 1.89 9.90 16.30
CA ARG A 187 0.95 8.77 16.34
C ARG A 187 -0.47 9.18 15.96
N ASN A 188 -0.94 10.34 16.45
CA ASN A 188 -2.26 10.86 16.08
C ASN A 188 -2.33 11.22 14.59
N GLU A 189 -1.28 11.81 14.02
CA GLU A 189 -1.20 12.09 12.58
C GLU A 189 -1.20 10.81 11.75
N THR A 190 -0.45 9.79 12.17
CA THR A 190 -0.44 8.46 11.52
C THR A 190 -1.83 7.84 11.53
N ILE A 191 -2.55 7.88 12.66
CA ILE A 191 -3.93 7.35 12.75
C ILE A 191 -4.86 8.09 11.78
N GLN A 192 -4.81 9.44 11.75
CA GLN A 192 -5.61 10.21 10.82
C GLN A 192 -5.30 9.88 9.36
N ALA A 193 -4.02 9.65 9.04
CA ALA A 193 -3.59 9.24 7.71
C ALA A 193 -4.17 7.86 7.34
N LEU A 194 -4.06 6.87 8.24
CA LEU A 194 -4.58 5.52 8.05
C LEU A 194 -6.11 5.51 7.88
N GLU A 195 -6.84 6.22 8.73
CA GLU A 195 -8.29 6.32 8.62
C GLU A 195 -8.71 7.03 7.31
N SER A 196 -7.95 8.02 6.84
CA SER A 196 -8.24 8.72 5.59
C SER A 196 -8.10 7.84 4.34
N VAL A 197 -7.29 6.77 4.41
CA VAL A 197 -7.19 5.74 3.36
C VAL A 197 -8.10 4.54 3.60
N GLY A 198 -9.00 4.62 4.58
CA GLY A 198 -10.00 3.61 4.88
C GLY A 198 -9.47 2.42 5.68
N ILE A 199 -8.39 2.60 6.45
CA ILE A 199 -7.89 1.60 7.40
C ILE A 199 -8.46 1.94 8.79
N PRO A 200 -9.45 1.19 9.30
CA PRO A 200 -10.05 1.46 10.60
C PRO A 200 -9.11 1.07 11.74
N ILE A 201 -8.85 2.02 12.64
CA ILE A 201 -7.99 1.82 13.81
C ILE A 201 -8.85 1.42 15.02
N GLU A 202 -8.40 0.40 15.75
CA GLU A 202 -9.08 -0.10 16.96
C GLU A 202 -8.62 0.65 18.20
N TYR A 203 -7.31 0.69 18.47
CA TYR A 203 -6.68 1.50 19.50
C TYR A 203 -5.18 1.68 19.21
N HIS A 204 -4.48 2.44 20.05
CA HIS A 204 -3.04 2.67 19.93
C HIS A 204 -2.45 2.96 21.32
N HIS A 205 -1.16 2.70 21.51
CA HIS A 205 -0.47 3.00 22.78
C HIS A 205 1.05 3.06 22.65
N HIS A 206 1.71 3.48 23.73
CA HIS A 206 3.12 3.19 23.96
C HIS A 206 3.29 1.72 24.32
N GLU A 207 4.32 1.13 23.72
CA GLU A 207 4.75 -0.23 24.01
C GLU A 207 5.79 -0.26 25.14
N VAL A 208 6.35 -1.43 25.44
CA VAL A 208 7.22 -1.67 26.60
C VAL A 208 8.52 -0.87 26.54
N ALA A 209 9.17 -0.77 25.36
CA ALA A 209 10.44 -0.09 25.22
C ALA A 209 10.27 1.43 24.97
N PRO A 210 11.27 2.25 25.33
CA PRO A 210 11.28 3.68 25.05
C PRO A 210 11.01 4.00 23.57
N SER A 211 10.05 4.89 23.30
CA SER A 211 9.63 5.29 21.96
C SER A 211 9.24 4.12 21.04
N GLN A 212 8.78 3.03 21.64
CA GLN A 212 8.08 1.94 20.96
C GLN A 212 6.59 2.22 20.99
N HIS A 213 5.92 1.98 19.88
CA HIS A 213 4.50 2.27 19.71
C HIS A 213 3.81 1.15 18.95
N GLU A 214 2.51 1.06 19.17
CA GLU A 214 1.61 0.17 18.47
C GLU A 214 0.35 0.94 18.07
N ILE A 215 -0.10 0.69 16.84
CA ILE A 215 -1.41 1.12 16.35
C ILE A 215 -2.09 -0.12 15.77
N ASP A 216 -3.20 -0.50 16.38
CA ASP A 216 -3.93 -1.71 15.99
C ASP A 216 -5.01 -1.40 14.98
N MET A 217 -5.00 -2.15 13.88
CA MET A 217 -6.07 -2.13 12.90
C MET A 217 -7.18 -3.10 13.31
N ARG A 218 -8.44 -2.78 13.03
CA ARG A 218 -9.51 -3.79 13.09
C ARG A 218 -9.18 -4.94 12.15
N TYR A 219 -9.49 -6.17 12.57
CA TYR A 219 -9.29 -7.33 11.71
C TYR A 219 -10.04 -7.19 10.37
N ALA A 220 -9.47 -7.76 9.32
CA ALA A 220 -10.07 -7.80 7.98
C ALA A 220 -9.73 -9.14 7.30
N PRO A 221 -10.43 -9.50 6.19
CA PRO A 221 -10.05 -10.64 5.37
C PRO A 221 -8.57 -10.58 4.97
N ALA A 222 -7.90 -11.72 4.94
CA ALA A 222 -6.45 -11.80 4.86
C ALA A 222 -5.80 -10.99 3.72
N LEU A 223 -6.41 -10.98 2.52
CA LEU A 223 -5.87 -10.23 1.38
C LEU A 223 -6.00 -8.71 1.59
N GLU A 224 -7.15 -8.26 2.10
CA GLU A 224 -7.38 -6.86 2.45
C GLU A 224 -6.45 -6.41 3.58
N MET A 225 -6.23 -7.28 4.58
CA MET A 225 -5.32 -6.99 5.68
C MET A 225 -3.85 -6.95 5.23
N ALA A 226 -3.45 -7.80 4.28
CA ALA A 226 -2.12 -7.72 3.68
C ALA A 226 -1.92 -6.40 2.92
N ASP A 227 -2.91 -5.98 2.14
CA ASP A 227 -2.90 -4.69 1.43
C ASP A 227 -2.86 -3.50 2.42
N ALA A 228 -3.60 -3.59 3.54
CA ALA A 228 -3.59 -2.61 4.62
C ALA A 228 -2.24 -2.55 5.34
N THR A 229 -1.63 -3.70 5.63
CA THR A 229 -0.30 -3.82 6.28
C THR A 229 0.80 -3.14 5.46
N ILE A 230 0.79 -3.32 4.14
CA ILE A 230 1.76 -2.64 3.26
C ILE A 230 1.52 -1.13 3.23
N THR A 231 0.25 -0.70 3.26
CA THR A 231 -0.10 0.72 3.32
C THR A 231 0.30 1.35 4.65
N TYR A 232 0.13 0.61 5.76
CA TYR A 232 0.45 1.06 7.11
C TYR A 232 1.93 1.40 7.29
N ARG A 233 2.82 0.65 6.64
CA ARG A 233 4.27 0.81 6.78
C ARG A 233 4.83 2.05 6.08
N LEU A 234 4.07 2.73 5.22
CA LEU A 234 4.50 3.88 4.44
C LEU A 234 4.19 5.20 5.15
#